data_AF-A0A7J5YXU9-F1
#
_entry.id   AF-A0A7J5YXU9-F1
#
_cell.length_a   1.000
_cell.length_b   1.000
_cell.length_c   1.000
_cell.angle_alpha   90.00
_cell.angle_beta   90.00
_cell.angle_gamma   90.00
#
_symmetry.space_group_name_H-M   'P 1'
#
loop_
_entity.id
_entity.type
_entity.pdbx_description
1 polymer ?
#
loop_
_entity_poly.entity_id
_entity_poly.type
_entity_poly.pdbx_seq_one_letter_code
_entity_poly.pdbx_strand_id
1 'polypeptide(L)'
;MIKLVDLLEKSRVTFQLEQERGYHIFYQMMTAHIPELIELALLTTNPYDFPMCSMGKITVASIDDKLELEATDNAIDILGFTNEEKMSIYRMTGAVLHHGNMKFKQKQREEQAEPDGTEDADKVAYLLGLNSADMLKGLCYPRVK
;
A
#
# COMPACT_ATOMS: atom_id res chain seq x y z
N MET A 1 23.40 0.90 22.53
CA MET A 1 21.98 1.22 22.33
C MET A 1 21.78 1.40 20.82
N ILE A 2 21.57 0.30 20.11
CA ILE A 2 21.35 0.31 18.65
C ILE A 2 19.92 0.80 18.45
N LYS A 3 19.73 1.89 17.71
CA LYS A 3 18.39 2.39 17.36
C LYS A 3 17.81 1.41 16.34
N LEU A 4 16.61 0.91 16.61
CA LEU A 4 15.82 0.03 15.73
C LEU A 4 15.49 0.63 14.33
N VAL A 5 15.97 1.84 14.01
CA VAL A 5 15.67 2.56 12.77
C VAL A 5 16.65 2.21 11.63
N ASP A 6 17.74 1.49 11.90
CA ASP A 6 18.85 1.39 10.93
C ASP A 6 18.63 0.38 9.79
N LEU A 7 17.66 -0.55 9.87
CA LEU A 7 17.43 -1.57 8.81
C LEU A 7 15.94 -2.00 8.70
N LEU A 8 15.11 -1.18 8.06
CA LEU A 8 13.75 -1.59 7.69
C LEU A 8 13.77 -2.75 6.68
N GLU A 9 13.06 -3.84 6.96
CA GLU A 9 12.93 -5.02 6.09
C GLU A 9 12.00 -4.74 4.88
N LYS A 10 12.51 -4.01 3.89
CA LYS A 10 11.73 -3.57 2.72
C LYS A 10 11.06 -4.72 1.94
N SER A 11 11.67 -5.91 1.91
CA SER A 11 11.11 -7.10 1.24
C SER A 11 9.75 -7.51 1.79
N ARG A 12 9.48 -7.26 3.07
CA ARG A 12 8.21 -7.62 3.74
C ARG A 12 7.01 -6.86 3.17
N VAL A 13 7.23 -5.75 2.48
CA VAL A 13 6.18 -4.96 1.81
C VAL A 13 5.59 -5.71 0.61
N THR A 14 6.41 -6.47 -0.12
CA THR A 14 6.02 -7.09 -1.39
C THR A 14 6.07 -8.61 -1.38
N PHE A 15 6.50 -9.22 -0.27
CA PHE A 15 6.68 -10.66 -0.14
C PHE A 15 6.47 -11.12 1.30
N GLN A 16 5.79 -12.25 1.48
CA GLN A 16 5.65 -12.94 2.76
C GLN A 16 5.77 -14.45 2.57
N LEU A 17 6.40 -15.12 3.54
CA LEU A 17 6.35 -16.58 3.64
C LEU A 17 4.97 -17.04 4.14
N GLU A 18 4.62 -18.31 3.94
CA GLU A 18 3.30 -18.88 4.24
C GLU A 18 2.82 -18.64 5.69
N GLN A 19 3.75 -18.66 6.66
CA GLN A 19 3.46 -18.46 8.08
C GLN A 19 3.73 -17.04 8.56
N GLU A 20 4.09 -16.12 7.66
CA GLU A 20 4.37 -14.73 7.97
C GLU A 20 3.26 -13.79 7.49
N ARG A 21 3.26 -12.59 8.05
CA ARG A 21 2.38 -11.48 7.67
C ARG A 21 3.23 -10.28 7.23
N GLY A 22 2.64 -9.39 6.43
CA GLY A 22 3.20 -8.08 6.14
C GLY A 22 3.16 -7.15 7.37
N TYR A 23 3.47 -5.87 7.17
CA TYR A 23 3.35 -4.88 8.25
C TYR A 23 1.89 -4.67 8.68
N HIS A 24 1.68 -4.48 9.99
CA HIS A 24 0.34 -4.40 10.60
C HIS A 24 -0.56 -3.33 9.96
N ILE A 25 0.02 -2.19 9.59
CA ILE A 25 -0.72 -1.04 9.07
C ILE A 25 -1.61 -1.38 7.87
N PHE A 26 -1.19 -2.29 6.98
CA PHE A 26 -1.99 -2.68 5.82
C PHE A 26 -3.33 -3.28 6.24
N TYR A 27 -3.32 -4.12 7.27
CA TYR A 27 -4.50 -4.84 7.71
C TYR A 27 -5.36 -4.02 8.66
N GLN A 28 -4.72 -3.21 9.53
CA GLN A 28 -5.39 -2.22 10.35
C GLN A 28 -6.29 -1.32 9.48
N MET A 29 -5.73 -0.75 8.40
CA MET A 29 -6.48 0.13 7.49
C MET A 29 -7.63 -0.58 6.75
N MET A 30 -7.53 -1.89 6.50
CA MET A 30 -8.58 -2.68 5.82
C MET A 30 -9.70 -3.16 6.76
N THR A 31 -9.64 -2.85 8.05
CA THR A 31 -10.67 -3.31 9.01
C THR A 31 -12.00 -2.58 8.90
N ALA A 32 -12.05 -1.43 8.22
CA ALA A 32 -13.15 -0.46 8.23
C ALA A 32 -13.57 0.01 9.63
N HIS A 33 -12.68 -0.07 10.62
CA HIS A 33 -12.95 0.45 11.96
C HIS A 33 -13.02 1.98 11.99
N ILE A 34 -12.20 2.64 11.16
CA ILE A 34 -12.31 4.05 10.79
C ILE A 34 -12.76 4.06 9.31
N PRO A 35 -14.06 4.12 9.01
CA PRO A 35 -14.59 3.95 7.66
C PRO A 35 -14.05 4.95 6.64
N GLU A 36 -13.74 6.17 7.09
CA GLU A 36 -13.20 7.25 6.26
C GLU A 36 -11.87 6.85 5.60
N LEU A 37 -11.08 5.96 6.23
CA LEU A 37 -9.82 5.49 5.67
C LEU A 37 -10.02 4.62 4.44
N ILE A 38 -11.11 3.85 4.37
CA ILE A 38 -11.43 3.01 3.21
C ILE A 38 -11.67 3.88 1.99
N GLU A 39 -12.47 4.93 2.13
CA GLU A 39 -12.75 5.88 1.05
C GLU A 39 -11.53 6.72 0.69
N LEU A 40 -10.81 7.23 1.70
CA LEU A 40 -9.63 8.06 1.52
C LEU A 40 -8.51 7.34 0.74
N ALA A 41 -8.26 6.08 1.07
CA ALA A 41 -7.19 5.27 0.50
C ALA A 41 -7.67 4.35 -0.65
N LEU A 42 -8.94 4.46 -1.05
CA LEU A 42 -9.58 3.65 -2.10
C LEU A 42 -9.44 2.14 -1.86
N LEU A 43 -9.49 1.71 -0.59
CA LEU A 43 -9.27 0.32 -0.21
C LEU A 43 -10.57 -0.50 -0.25
N THR A 44 -10.44 -1.81 -0.22
CA THR A 44 -11.51 -2.73 0.14
C THR A 44 -11.22 -3.31 1.52
N THR A 45 -12.20 -4.00 2.11
CA THR A 45 -12.01 -4.68 3.40
C THR A 45 -11.51 -6.13 3.25
N ASN A 46 -11.21 -6.56 2.03
CA ASN A 46 -10.73 -7.91 1.75
C ASN A 46 -9.22 -7.87 1.42
N PRO A 47 -8.34 -8.33 2.33
CA PRO A 47 -6.89 -8.31 2.08
C PRO A 47 -6.44 -9.06 0.83
N TYR A 48 -7.21 -10.04 0.36
CA TYR A 48 -6.88 -10.80 -0.85
C TYR A 48 -7.03 -9.99 -2.15
N ASP A 49 -7.66 -8.81 -2.10
CA ASP A 49 -7.69 -7.88 -3.21
C ASP A 49 -6.32 -7.21 -3.42
N PHE A 50 -5.35 -7.41 -2.51
CA PHE A 50 -4.01 -6.84 -2.53
C PHE A 50 -2.93 -7.94 -2.37
N PRO A 51 -2.55 -8.64 -3.45
CA PRO A 51 -1.69 -9.84 -3.38
C PRO A 51 -0.34 -9.63 -2.71
N MET A 52 0.24 -8.42 -2.82
CA MET A 52 1.54 -8.10 -2.21
C MET A 52 1.54 -8.12 -0.68
N CYS A 53 0.37 -8.07 -0.02
CA CYS A 53 0.25 -8.20 1.43
C CYS A 53 -0.52 -9.45 1.87
N SER A 54 -0.92 -10.32 0.94
CA SER A 54 -1.77 -11.49 1.22
C SER A 54 -1.14 -12.81 0.77
N MET A 55 0.20 -12.87 0.64
CA MET A 55 0.89 -14.11 0.26
C MET A 55 0.96 -15.13 1.41
N GLY A 56 1.03 -14.63 2.64
CA GLY A 56 1.08 -15.44 3.86
C GLY A 56 -0.19 -15.34 4.70
N LYS A 57 -0.03 -15.16 6.00
CA LYS A 57 -1.15 -14.93 6.93
C LYS A 57 -1.68 -13.51 6.77
N ILE A 58 -3.00 -13.38 6.83
CA ILE A 58 -3.71 -12.08 6.81
C ILE A 58 -4.31 -11.71 8.16
N THR A 59 -4.29 -12.62 9.14
CA THR A 59 -4.79 -12.44 10.51
C THR A 59 -3.89 -13.16 11.50
N VAL A 60 -3.79 -12.67 12.73
CA VAL A 60 -3.02 -13.31 13.82
C VAL A 60 -3.92 -13.40 15.05
N ALA A 61 -4.03 -14.58 15.66
CA ALA A 61 -5.02 -14.85 16.71
C ALA A 61 -4.89 -13.96 17.96
N SER A 62 -3.69 -13.45 18.24
CA SER A 62 -3.41 -12.59 19.39
C SER A 62 -3.52 -11.09 19.09
N ILE A 63 -3.94 -10.70 17.88
CA ILE A 63 -3.98 -9.30 17.44
C ILE A 63 -5.40 -8.95 16.98
N ASP A 64 -5.95 -7.88 17.54
CA ASP A 64 -7.18 -7.24 17.04
C ASP A 64 -6.79 -5.99 16.24
N ASP A 65 -6.75 -6.12 14.92
CA ASP A 65 -6.34 -5.03 14.02
C ASP A 65 -7.25 -3.79 14.11
N LYS A 66 -8.48 -3.91 14.66
CA LYS A 66 -9.38 -2.78 14.86
C LYS A 66 -8.91 -1.90 16.02
N LEU A 67 -8.64 -2.53 17.16
CA LEU A 67 -8.13 -1.85 18.35
C LEU A 67 -6.73 -1.26 18.08
N GLU A 68 -5.91 -1.98 17.31
CA GLU A 68 -4.60 -1.49 16.90
C GLU A 68 -4.69 -0.30 15.93
N LEU A 69 -5.70 -0.24 15.05
CA LEU A 69 -5.93 0.94 14.22
C LEU A 69 -6.31 2.16 15.07
N GLU A 70 -7.21 2.00 16.04
CA GLU A 70 -7.61 3.08 16.95
C GLU A 70 -6.40 3.58 17.76
N ALA A 71 -5.59 2.66 18.29
CA ALA A 71 -4.36 3.02 19.01
C ALA A 71 -3.36 3.77 18.10
N THR A 72 -3.22 3.33 16.84
CA THR A 72 -2.32 3.95 15.86
C THR A 72 -2.78 5.35 15.47
N ASP A 73 -4.07 5.55 15.19
CA ASP A 73 -4.62 6.88 14.83
C ASP A 73 -4.46 7.87 15.99
N ASN A 74 -4.81 7.45 17.22
CA ASN A 74 -4.60 8.25 18.43
C ASN A 74 -3.12 8.58 18.67
N ALA A 75 -2.21 7.62 18.42
CA ALA A 75 -0.78 7.84 18.58
C ALA A 75 -0.26 8.92 17.61
N ILE A 76 -0.74 8.94 16.36
CA ILE A 76 -0.38 9.98 15.39
C ILE A 76 -0.81 11.36 15.90
N ASP A 77 -2.01 11.48 16.47
CA ASP A 77 -2.50 12.74 17.04
C ASP A 77 -1.68 13.18 18.27
N ILE A 78 -1.34 12.26 19.18
CA ILE A 78 -0.50 12.54 20.36
C ILE A 78 0.90 13.01 19.96
N LEU A 79 1.45 12.46 18.87
CA LEU A 79 2.75 12.85 18.33
C LEU A 79 2.73 14.24 17.66
N GLY A 80 1.56 14.87 17.53
CA GLY A 80 1.40 16.24 17.08
C GLY A 80 1.37 16.40 15.56
N PHE A 81 1.10 15.32 14.81
CA PHE A 81 0.84 15.43 13.38
C PHE A 81 -0.48 16.17 13.15
N THR A 82 -0.49 17.02 12.13
CA THR A 82 -1.74 17.63 11.67
C THR A 82 -2.65 16.58 11.05
N ASN A 83 -3.95 16.87 11.00
CA ASN A 83 -4.90 16.00 10.31
C ASN A 83 -4.52 15.79 8.84
N GLU A 84 -3.98 16.81 8.16
CA GLU A 84 -3.54 16.69 6.77
C GLU A 84 -2.35 15.73 6.60
N GLU A 85 -1.37 15.79 7.51
CA GLU A 85 -0.24 14.86 7.51
C GLU A 85 -0.70 13.44 7.81
N LYS A 86 -1.59 13.26 8.81
CA LYS A 86 -2.19 11.97 9.16
C LYS A 86 -2.92 11.35 7.95
N MET A 87 -3.78 12.12 7.30
CA MET A 87 -4.47 11.67 6.09
C MET A 87 -3.48 11.37 4.95
N SER A 88 -2.39 12.13 4.83
CA SER A 88 -1.34 11.88 3.83
C SER A 88 -0.58 10.57 4.08
N ILE A 89 -0.30 10.24 5.33
CA ILE A 89 0.31 8.95 5.71
C ILE A 89 -0.58 7.81 5.22
N TYR A 90 -1.89 7.84 5.55
CA TYR A 90 -2.83 6.81 5.12
C TYR A 90 -2.98 6.75 3.61
N ARG A 91 -3.08 7.89 2.90
CA ARG A 91 -3.13 7.91 1.43
C ARG A 91 -1.90 7.24 0.80
N MET A 92 -0.70 7.58 1.29
CA MET A 92 0.54 7.00 0.79
C MET A 92 0.62 5.49 1.08
N THR A 93 0.17 5.04 2.25
CA THR A 93 0.10 3.61 2.58
C THR A 93 -0.88 2.86 1.67
N GLY A 94 -2.05 3.44 1.37
CA GLY A 94 -2.99 2.89 0.39
C GLY A 94 -2.39 2.80 -1.01
N ALA A 95 -1.64 3.82 -1.44
CA ALA A 95 -0.97 3.83 -2.74
C ALA A 95 0.04 2.68 -2.89
N VAL A 96 0.72 2.29 -1.81
CA VAL A 96 1.62 1.12 -1.81
C VAL A 96 0.86 -0.17 -2.10
N LEU A 97 -0.34 -0.35 -1.53
CA LEU A 97 -1.17 -1.53 -1.78
C LEU A 97 -1.64 -1.58 -3.24
N HIS A 98 -2.16 -0.48 -3.78
CA HIS A 98 -2.60 -0.41 -5.17
C HIS A 98 -1.44 -0.56 -6.18
N HIS A 99 -0.24 -0.10 -5.83
CA HIS A 99 0.95 -0.34 -6.65
C HIS A 99 1.19 -1.84 -6.90
N GLY A 100 0.89 -2.68 -5.90
CA GLY A 100 1.02 -4.13 -6.02
C GLY A 100 0.00 -4.79 -6.95
N ASN A 101 -1.08 -4.09 -7.30
CA ASN A 101 -2.13 -4.59 -8.17
C ASN A 101 -1.92 -4.24 -9.65
N MET A 102 -1.01 -3.29 -9.95
CA MET A 102 -0.73 -2.91 -11.33
C MET A 102 -0.22 -4.11 -12.14
N LYS A 103 -0.85 -4.33 -13.29
CA LYS A 103 -0.50 -5.42 -14.21
C LYS A 103 0.14 -4.86 -15.46
N PHE A 104 1.11 -5.63 -15.96
CA PHE A 104 1.82 -5.34 -17.20
C PHE A 104 1.90 -6.63 -18.00
N LYS A 105 1.90 -6.49 -19.32
CA LYS A 105 2.04 -7.60 -20.26
C LYS A 105 3.11 -7.29 -21.28
N GLN A 106 3.66 -8.35 -21.88
CA GLN A 106 4.56 -8.22 -23.01
C GLN A 106 3.76 -7.80 -24.25
N LYS A 107 4.29 -6.82 -25.00
CA LYS A 107 3.79 -6.52 -26.33
C LYS A 107 3.99 -7.70 -27.27
N GLN A 108 2.99 -8.01 -28.10
CA GLN A 108 2.93 -9.26 -28.89
C GLN A 108 4.15 -9.58 -29.78
N ARG A 109 4.97 -8.58 -30.15
CA ARG A 109 6.14 -8.74 -31.04
C ARG A 109 7.37 -7.97 -30.57
N GLU A 110 7.35 -7.47 -29.34
CA GLU A 110 8.44 -6.68 -28.77
C GLU A 110 8.81 -7.27 -27.40
N GLU A 111 10.06 -7.14 -26.98
CA GLU A 111 10.48 -7.46 -25.59
C GLU A 111 10.01 -6.39 -24.58
N GLN A 112 9.31 -5.36 -25.06
CA GLN A 112 8.83 -4.24 -24.27
C GLN A 112 7.52 -4.58 -23.56
N ALA A 113 7.44 -4.24 -22.27
CA ALA A 113 6.20 -4.32 -21.50
C ALA A 113 5.26 -3.12 -21.79
N GLU A 114 3.96 -3.35 -21.68
CA GLU A 114 2.91 -2.34 -21.68
C GLU A 114 1.92 -2.56 -20.52
N PRO A 115 1.20 -1.52 -20.07
CA PRO A 115 0.18 -1.68 -19.04
C PRO A 115 -0.92 -2.65 -19.48
N ASP A 116 -1.34 -3.53 -18.57
CA ASP A 116 -2.47 -4.45 -18.78
C ASP A 116 -3.69 -3.96 -17.99
N GLY A 117 -4.25 -2.83 -18.45
CA GLY A 117 -5.24 -2.05 -17.72
C GLY A 117 -4.62 -0.86 -16.99
N THR A 118 -5.47 0.09 -16.58
CA THR A 118 -5.03 1.34 -15.92
C THR A 118 -5.69 1.59 -14.59
N GLU A 119 -6.66 0.78 -14.17
CA GLU A 119 -7.50 1.07 -12.99
C GLU A 119 -6.66 1.30 -11.72
N ASP A 120 -5.74 0.40 -11.40
CA ASP A 120 -4.88 0.56 -10.21
C ASP A 120 -3.83 1.66 -10.39
N ALA A 121 -3.40 1.94 -11.63
CA ALA A 121 -2.55 3.08 -11.93
C ALA A 121 -3.29 4.41 -11.69
N ASP A 122 -4.56 4.49 -12.04
CA ASP A 122 -5.40 5.67 -11.82
C ASP A 122 -5.65 5.89 -10.32
N LYS A 123 -5.87 4.82 -9.55
CA LYS A 123 -5.97 4.88 -8.07
C LYS A 123 -4.68 5.40 -7.44
N VAL A 124 -3.53 4.83 -7.82
CA VAL A 124 -2.22 5.27 -7.30
C VAL A 124 -1.94 6.72 -7.67
N ALA A 125 -2.17 7.10 -8.93
CA ALA A 125 -1.95 8.46 -9.40
C ALA A 125 -2.84 9.45 -8.64
N TYR A 126 -4.10 9.11 -8.39
CA TYR A 126 -4.99 9.91 -7.57
C TYR A 126 -4.45 10.10 -6.13
N LEU A 127 -4.05 9.00 -5.47
CA LEU A 127 -3.55 9.03 -4.09
C LEU A 127 -2.24 9.81 -3.95
N LEU A 128 -1.39 9.80 -4.98
CA LEU A 128 -0.09 10.47 -5.00
C LEU A 128 -0.12 11.87 -5.64
N GLY A 129 -1.26 12.30 -6.18
CA GLY A 129 -1.38 13.58 -6.89
C GLY A 129 -0.58 13.65 -8.19
N LEU A 130 -0.51 12.55 -8.93
CA LEU A 130 0.25 12.39 -10.17
C LEU A 130 -0.67 12.26 -11.39
N ASN A 131 -0.10 12.38 -12.59
CA ASN A 131 -0.76 11.98 -13.83
C ASN A 131 -0.49 10.48 -14.09
N SER A 132 -1.57 9.68 -14.20
CA SER A 132 -1.48 8.23 -14.42
C SER A 132 -0.77 7.85 -15.72
N ALA A 133 -1.03 8.57 -16.82
CA ALA A 133 -0.41 8.30 -18.11
C ALA A 133 1.10 8.56 -18.08
N ASP A 134 1.52 9.66 -17.44
CA ASP A 134 2.95 9.97 -17.26
C ASP A 134 3.63 8.96 -16.34
N MET A 135 2.97 8.51 -15.27
CA MET A 135 3.47 7.47 -14.38
C MET A 135 3.69 6.15 -15.13
N LEU A 136 2.68 5.66 -15.86
CA LEU A 136 2.77 4.44 -16.66
C LEU A 136 3.86 4.55 -17.73
N LYS A 137 3.97 5.72 -18.38
CA LYS A 137 5.04 5.99 -19.33
C LYS A 137 6.42 5.94 -18.66
N GLY A 138 6.57 6.49 -17.46
CA GLY A 138 7.81 6.44 -16.69
C GLY A 138 8.20 5.02 -16.29
N LEU A 139 7.22 4.17 -15.97
CA LEU A 139 7.44 2.75 -15.62
C LEU A 139 7.82 1.91 -16.84
N CYS A 140 7.14 2.07 -17.98
CA CYS A 140 7.41 1.29 -19.18
C CYS A 140 8.60 1.82 -20.01
N TYR A 141 8.84 3.14 -19.99
CA TYR A 141 9.86 3.81 -20.81
C TYR A 141 10.69 4.80 -19.97
N PRO A 142 11.45 4.30 -18.98
CA PRO A 142 12.28 5.15 -18.14
C PRO A 142 13.38 5.85 -18.96
N ARG A 143 13.70 7.10 -18.59
CA ARG A 143 14.79 7.85 -19.20
C ARG A 143 16.03 7.76 -18.30
N VAL A 144 17.13 7.26 -18.85
CA VAL A 144 18.44 7.33 -18.20
C VAL A 144 19.10 8.65 -18.60
N LYS A 145 19.63 9.39 -17.62
CA LYS A 145 20.45 10.59 -17.86
C LYS A 145 21.92 10.22 -17.91
#